data_AF-A0A9J5X4K9-F1
#
_entry.id   AF-A0A9J5X4K9-F1
#
_cell.length_a   1.000
_cell.length_b   1.000
_cell.length_c   1.000
_cell.angle_alpha   90.00
_cell.angle_beta   90.00
_cell.angle_gamma   90.00
#
_symmetry.space_group_name_H-M   'P 1'
#
loop_
_entity.id
_entity.type
_entity.pdbx_description
1 polymer ?
#
loop_
_entity_poly.entity_id
_entity_poly.type
_entity_poly.pdbx_seq_one_letter_code
_entity_poly.pdbx_strand_id
1 'polypeptide(L)'
;MDWRKRGSVTGIKDQGNKGRKGGLMIVAYDLLLQNNGGGITTETNYPYEEAQKVCKTEQPAGVTISDRKFVPPNKSSLLKAVVNQPIFVGIAAKGKRLGEIV
;
A
#
# COMPACT_ATOMS: atom_id res chain seq x y z
N MET A 1 12.33 12.72 10.96
CA MET A 1 12.28 11.26 10.70
C MET A 1 12.16 11.06 9.20
N ASP A 2 13.09 10.33 8.57
CA ASP A 2 13.11 10.08 7.11
C ASP A 2 13.42 8.60 6.84
N TRP A 3 12.42 7.83 6.44
CA TRP A 3 12.54 6.40 6.18
C TRP A 3 13.44 6.06 4.98
N ARG A 4 13.65 7.01 4.05
CA ARG A 4 14.54 6.81 2.90
C ARG A 4 15.99 6.72 3.33
N LYS A 5 16.39 7.54 4.30
CA LYS A 5 17.74 7.50 4.91
C LYS A 5 17.98 6.24 5.76
N ARG A 6 16.92 5.48 6.07
CA ARG A 6 16.99 4.21 6.82
C ARG A 6 16.95 2.96 5.93
N GLY A 7 16.86 3.13 4.61
CA GLY A 7 16.79 2.00 3.66
C GLY A 7 15.46 1.24 3.67
N SER A 8 14.42 1.75 4.34
CA SER A 8 13.10 1.11 4.41
C SER A 8 12.17 1.47 3.24
N VAL A 9 12.66 2.26 2.27
CA VAL A 9 11.88 2.74 1.12
C VAL A 9 12.65 2.41 -0.15
N THR A 10 11.98 1.77 -1.10
CA THR A 10 12.54 1.42 -2.41
C THR A 10 12.53 2.62 -3.37
N GLY A 11 13.10 2.46 -4.57
CA GLY A 11 13.03 3.48 -5.63
C GLY A 11 11.59 3.74 -6.10
N ILE A 12 11.33 4.96 -6.57
CA ILE A 12 10.01 5.39 -7.08
C ILE A 12 9.58 4.48 -8.24
N LYS A 13 8.30 4.07 -8.24
CA LYS A 13 7.68 3.22 -9.29
C LYS A 13 6.62 4.01 -10.06
N ASP A 14 6.39 3.62 -11.31
CA ASP A 14 5.37 4.21 -12.19
C ASP A 14 4.17 3.25 -12.32
N GLN A 15 2.97 3.78 -12.11
CA GLN A 15 1.70 3.05 -12.21
C GLN A 15 1.10 3.11 -13.63
N GLY A 16 1.72 3.86 -14.54
CA GLY A 16 1.24 4.07 -15.91
C GLY A 16 -0.03 4.91 -16.00
N ASN A 17 -0.43 5.21 -17.24
CA ASN A 17 -1.56 6.11 -17.55
C ASN A 17 -2.83 5.38 -18.01
N LYS A 18 -2.84 4.03 -17.98
CA LYS A 18 -3.89 3.20 -18.59
C LYS A 18 -5.11 2.96 -17.68
N GLY A 19 -5.51 3.97 -16.91
CA GLY A 19 -6.81 4.06 -16.23
C GLY A 19 -7.33 2.76 -15.63
N ARG A 20 -6.80 2.33 -14.47
CA ARG A 20 -7.38 1.22 -13.69
C ARG A 20 -8.52 1.73 -12.81
N LYS A 21 -9.49 0.87 -12.48
CA LYS A 21 -10.71 1.20 -11.71
C LYS A 21 -10.47 1.60 -10.24
N GLY A 22 -9.23 1.94 -9.85
CA GLY A 22 -8.85 2.24 -8.48
C GLY A 22 -9.03 1.04 -7.54
N GLY A 23 -8.84 1.28 -6.25
CA GLY A 23 -9.00 0.29 -5.20
C GLY A 23 -8.69 0.90 -3.82
N LEU A 24 -9.18 0.26 -2.76
CA LEU A 24 -8.87 0.66 -1.39
C LEU A 24 -7.79 -0.26 -0.83
N MET A 25 -6.76 0.31 -0.21
CA MET A 25 -5.69 -0.49 0.40
C MET A 25 -6.19 -1.43 1.49
N ILE A 26 -7.26 -1.06 2.18
CA ILE A 26 -7.84 -1.94 3.20
C ILE A 26 -8.29 -3.28 2.61
N VAL A 27 -8.89 -3.24 1.43
CA VAL A 27 -9.34 -4.44 0.69
C VAL A 27 -8.14 -5.27 0.26
N ALA A 28 -7.04 -4.63 -0.17
CA ALA A 28 -5.81 -5.35 -0.51
C ALA A 28 -5.26 -6.11 0.71
N TYR A 29 -5.18 -5.47 1.88
CA TYR A 29 -4.74 -6.15 3.11
C TYR A 29 -5.71 -7.26 3.56
N ASP A 30 -7.02 -7.07 3.43
CA ASP A 30 -8.01 -8.13 3.68
C ASP A 30 -7.75 -9.35 2.81
N LEU A 31 -7.54 -9.15 1.51
CA LEU A 31 -7.24 -10.25 0.59
C LEU A 31 -5.97 -11.00 0.98
N LEU A 32 -4.91 -10.28 1.38
CA LEU A 32 -3.67 -10.92 1.83
C LEU A 32 -3.91 -11.80 3.07
N LEU A 33 -4.53 -11.25 4.11
CA LEU A 33 -4.74 -11.93 5.38
C LEU A 33 -5.74 -13.10 5.26
N GLN A 34 -6.81 -12.93 4.49
CA GLN A 34 -7.88 -13.93 4.39
C GLN A 34 -7.56 -15.04 3.38
N ASN A 35 -6.97 -14.68 2.23
CA ASN A 35 -6.89 -15.60 1.09
C ASN A 35 -5.47 -16.10 0.80
N ASN A 36 -4.45 -15.47 1.36
CA ASN A 36 -3.05 -15.81 1.05
C ASN A 36 -2.20 -16.08 2.29
N GLY A 37 -2.83 -16.35 3.44
CA GLY A 37 -2.11 -16.56 4.72
C GLY A 37 -1.23 -15.38 5.12
N GLY A 38 -1.56 -14.18 4.67
CA GLY A 38 -0.76 -12.96 4.84
C GLY A 38 0.40 -12.81 3.86
N GLY A 39 0.61 -13.76 2.96
CA GLY A 39 1.75 -13.77 2.03
C GLY A 39 1.61 -12.79 0.87
N ILE A 40 2.71 -12.18 0.46
CA ILE A 40 2.85 -11.46 -0.81
C ILE A 40 4.19 -11.82 -1.44
N THR A 41 4.21 -11.98 -2.77
CA THR A 41 5.43 -12.32 -3.50
C THR A 41 6.26 -11.07 -3.83
N THR A 42 7.45 -11.26 -4.38
CA THR A 42 8.35 -10.17 -4.76
C THR A 42 8.03 -9.63 -6.15
N GLU A 43 8.42 -8.39 -6.44
CA GLU A 43 8.30 -7.78 -7.77
C GLU A 43 8.97 -8.63 -8.87
N THR A 44 10.08 -9.30 -8.56
CA THR A 44 10.78 -10.16 -9.51
C THR A 44 9.95 -11.40 -9.89
N ASN A 45 9.24 -11.98 -8.92
CA ASN A 45 8.41 -13.17 -9.13
C ASN A 45 7.07 -12.83 -9.80
N TYR A 46 6.53 -11.64 -9.50
CA TYR A 46 5.29 -11.15 -10.12
C TYR A 46 5.48 -9.70 -10.61
N PRO A 47 6.11 -9.52 -11.79
CA PRO A 47 6.38 -8.20 -12.34
C PRO A 47 5.10 -7.43 -12.66
N TYR A 48 5.12 -6.11 -12.45
CA TYR A 48 4.02 -5.24 -12.85
C TYR A 48 3.84 -5.19 -14.37
N GLU A 49 2.62 -5.45 -14.84
CA GLU A 49 2.32 -5.54 -16.28
C GLU A 49 1.41 -4.40 -16.79
N GLU A 50 1.12 -3.38 -15.96
CA GLU A 50 0.10 -2.32 -16.21
C GLU A 50 -1.29 -2.87 -16.61
N ALA A 51 -1.44 -4.18 -16.44
CA ALA A 51 -2.42 -5.18 -16.83
C ALA A 51 -3.30 -5.74 -15.72
N GLN A 52 -4.64 -5.67 -15.76
CA GLN A 52 -5.40 -6.69 -15.02
C GLN A 52 -5.31 -7.97 -15.85
N LYS A 53 -4.66 -8.98 -15.30
CA LYS A 53 -4.50 -10.30 -15.91
C LYS A 53 -5.13 -11.36 -15.02
N VAL A 54 -5.15 -12.60 -15.53
CA VAL A 54 -5.53 -13.77 -14.74
C VAL A 54 -4.56 -13.92 -13.57
N CYS A 55 -5.10 -14.25 -12.40
CA CYS A 55 -4.30 -14.46 -11.20
C CYS A 55 -3.31 -15.62 -11.39
N LYS A 56 -2.02 -15.39 -11.06
CA LYS A 56 -0.97 -16.41 -10.99
C LYS A 56 -0.88 -16.89 -9.54
N THR A 57 -1.42 -18.06 -9.24
CA THR A 57 -1.57 -18.58 -7.87
C THR A 57 -0.32 -19.26 -7.32
N GLU A 58 0.59 -19.71 -8.19
CA GLU A 58 1.79 -20.48 -7.81
C GLU A 58 3.00 -19.57 -7.58
N GLN A 59 2.85 -18.53 -6.77
CA GLN A 59 3.95 -17.62 -6.44
C GLN A 59 4.36 -17.79 -4.98
N PRO A 60 5.67 -18.04 -4.69
CA PRO A 60 6.12 -18.17 -3.31
C PRO A 60 5.98 -16.83 -2.60
N ALA A 61 5.60 -16.87 -1.32
CA ALA A 61 5.56 -15.68 -0.48
C ALA A 61 6.99 -15.17 -0.24
N GLY A 62 7.25 -13.91 -0.59
CA GLY A 62 8.50 -13.21 -0.26
C GLY A 62 8.48 -12.60 1.13
N VAL A 63 7.30 -12.21 1.60
CA VAL A 63 7.05 -11.74 2.98
C VAL A 63 5.63 -12.09 3.39
N THR A 64 5.41 -12.22 4.70
CA THR A 64 4.09 -12.43 5.30
C THR A 64 3.78 -11.33 6.30
N ILE A 65 2.50 -10.96 6.39
CA ILE A 65 1.98 -10.09 7.43
C ILE A 65 0.95 -10.85 8.26
N SER A 66 0.83 -10.50 9.54
CA SER A 66 -0.13 -11.13 10.45
C SER A 66 -1.30 -10.22 10.82
N ASP A 67 -1.12 -8.90 10.73
CA ASP A 67 -2.15 -7.94 11.10
C ASP A 67 -2.09 -6.65 10.25
N ARG A 68 -3.09 -5.81 10.47
CA ARG A 68 -3.13 -4.41 10.04
C ARG A 68 -3.82 -3.58 11.11
N LYS A 69 -3.51 -2.28 11.16
CA LYS A 69 -4.14 -1.35 12.10
C LYS A 69 -4.54 -0.06 11.41
N PHE A 70 -5.68 0.48 11.81
CA PHE A 70 -6.09 1.82 11.42
C PHE A 70 -5.41 2.85 12.32
N VAL A 71 -4.90 3.90 11.68
CA VAL A 71 -4.42 5.08 12.40
C VAL A 71 -5.61 6.05 12.51
N PRO A 72 -5.99 6.50 13.73
CA PRO A 72 -7.02 7.50 13.89
C PRO A 72 -6.74 8.76 13.04
N PRO A 73 -7.76 9.41 12.45
CA PRO A 73 -7.59 10.48 11.46
C PRO A 73 -7.25 11.82 12.10
N ASN A 74 -6.16 11.88 12.87
CA ASN A 74 -5.65 13.12 13.47
C ASN A 74 -4.13 13.20 13.37
N LYS A 75 -3.59 14.43 13.40
CA LYS A 75 -2.16 14.70 13.21
C LYS A 75 -1.27 14.04 14.27
N SER A 76 -1.73 13.95 15.52
CA SER A 76 -0.94 13.39 16.62
C SER A 76 -0.78 11.86 16.49
N SER A 77 -1.88 11.15 16.21
CA SER A 77 -1.87 9.72 15.93
C SER A 77 -1.06 9.41 14.68
N LEU A 78 -1.17 10.23 13.63
CA LEU A 78 -0.36 10.10 12.42
C LEU A 78 1.13 10.22 12.71
N LEU A 79 1.54 11.25 13.45
CA LEU A 79 2.93 11.47 13.82
C LEU A 79 3.49 10.29 14.62
N LYS A 80 2.73 9.78 15.59
CA LYS A 80 3.11 8.60 16.38
C LYS A 80 3.28 7.36 15.49
N ALA A 81 2.39 7.15 14.52
CA ALA A 81 2.48 6.00 13.62
C ALA A 81 3.71 6.08 12.69
N VAL A 82 3.96 7.24 12.08
CA VAL A 82 5.09 7.47 11.13
C VAL A 82 6.45 7.27 11.78
N VAL A 83 6.59 7.53 13.09
CA VAL A 83 7.85 7.30 13.80
C VAL A 83 8.20 5.81 13.89
N ASN A 84 7.20 4.94 13.93
CA ASN A 84 7.39 3.50 14.07
C ASN A 84 7.58 2.77 12.74
N GLN A 85 6.85 3.17 11.68
CA GLN A 85 6.98 2.57 10.35
C GLN A 85 6.43 3.50 9.24
N PRO A 86 6.76 3.25 7.96
CA PRO A 86 6.01 3.82 6.84
C PRO A 86 4.53 3.47 6.93
N ILE A 87 3.66 4.41 6.53
CA ILE A 87 2.22 4.25 6.58
C ILE A 87 1.60 4.53 5.22
N PHE A 88 0.51 3.85 4.91
CA PHE A 88 -0.34 4.17 3.77
C PHE A 88 -1.33 5.28 4.13
N VAL A 89 -1.54 6.24 3.21
CA VAL A 89 -2.52 7.32 3.35
C VAL A 89 -3.23 7.58 2.01
N GLY A 90 -4.51 7.94 2.08
CA GLY A 90 -5.25 8.49 0.94
C GLY A 90 -5.10 10.01 0.88
N ILE A 91 -4.87 10.57 -0.30
CA ILE A 91 -4.70 12.01 -0.52
C ILE A 91 -5.58 12.44 -1.70
N ALA A 92 -6.26 13.58 -1.56
CA ALA A 92 -6.92 14.23 -2.69
C ALA A 92 -5.87 14.87 -3.62
N ALA A 93 -5.54 14.20 -4.72
CA ALA A 93 -4.50 14.63 -5.66
C ALA A 93 -4.99 15.65 -6.72
N LYS A 94 -6.29 15.98 -6.74
CA LYS A 94 -6.85 17.05 -7.58
C LYS A 94 -6.87 18.35 -6.79
N GLY A 95 -6.35 19.42 -7.38
CA GLY A 95 -6.18 20.74 -6.76
C GLY A 95 -7.46 21.54 -6.45
N LYS A 96 -8.55 20.89 -6.01
CA LYS A 96 -9.64 21.60 -5.34
C LYS A 96 -9.50 21.38 -3.84
N ARG A 97 -9.19 22.47 -3.14
CA ARG A 97 -9.34 22.60 -1.69
C ARG A 97 -10.81 22.37 -1.36
N LEU A 98 -11.18 21.11 -1.12
CA LEU A 98 -12.44 20.80 -0.46
C LEU A 98 -12.24 21.26 0.97
N GLY A 99 -12.96 22.32 1.34
CA GLY A 99 -13.11 22.69 2.74
C GLY A 99 -13.59 21.47 3.51
N GLU A 100 -13.00 21.28 4.69
CA GLU A 100 -13.47 20.40 5.75
C GLU A 100 -13.41 18.89 5.44
N ILE A 101 -12.40 18.26 6.06
CA ILE A 101 -12.35 16.83 6.29
C ILE A 101 -13.20 16.59 7.53
N VAL A 102 -14.27 15.78 7.38
CA VAL A 102 -14.84 15.00 8.48
C VAL A 102 -14.13 13.65 8.53
#